data_AF-A0A2H9KZB7-F1
#
_entry.id   AF-A0A2H9KZB7-F1
#
_cell.length_a   1.000
_cell.length_b   1.000
_cell.length_c   1.000
_cell.angle_alpha   90.00
_cell.angle_beta   90.00
_cell.angle_gamma   90.00
#
_symmetry.space_group_name_H-M   'P 1'
#
loop_
_entity.id
_entity.type
_entity.pdbx_description
1 polymer ?
#
loop_
_entity_poly.entity_id
_entity_poly.type
_entity_poly.pdbx_seq_one_letter_code
_entity_poly.pdbx_strand_id
1 'polypeptide(L)'
;MVCLSFKKGQGATEYLVLLAVVLVVAMVTIALLGFFPGLAGDARMGQSDAYWRGSARPFAITEHAIATDANWAGNMYITVQNNGAEQIRLRNITFMGSGIQGTNLTSIYLSPGEARQFMINFSSDGAIANNVANCTVGSIVEFSVNFTYDNAAGTITGQRQIGEKPLVTRCTIGA
;
A
#
# COMPACT_ATOMS: atom_id res chain seq x y z
N MET A 1 24.21 -47.35 64.46
CA MET A 1 24.69 -47.24 63.06
C MET A 1 23.50 -46.81 62.22
N VAL A 2 23.45 -45.55 61.81
CA VAL A 2 22.32 -44.96 61.07
C VAL A 2 22.84 -44.56 59.69
N CYS A 3 22.24 -45.10 58.64
CA CYS A 3 22.63 -44.85 57.25
C CYS A 3 21.71 -43.75 56.66
N LEU A 4 22.26 -42.56 56.40
CA LEU A 4 21.57 -41.45 55.74
C LEU A 4 21.69 -41.63 54.22
N SER A 5 20.62 -42.12 53.60
CA SER A 5 20.50 -42.26 52.15
C SER A 5 20.19 -40.90 51.50
N PHE A 6 21.22 -40.21 51.02
CA PHE A 6 21.05 -39.01 50.19
C PHE A 6 20.58 -39.39 48.77
N LYS A 7 19.29 -39.21 48.48
CA LYS A 7 18.76 -39.22 47.10
C LYS A 7 19.20 -37.96 46.35
N LYS A 8 20.44 -37.92 45.88
CA LYS A 8 20.94 -36.92 44.92
C LYS A 8 20.74 -37.47 43.50
N GLY A 9 19.69 -37.02 42.81
CA GLY A 9 19.46 -37.39 41.40
C GLY A 9 18.14 -36.93 40.78
N GLN A 10 17.13 -36.59 41.58
CA GLN A 10 15.78 -36.32 41.05
C GLN A 10 15.56 -34.91 40.48
N GLY A 11 16.45 -33.94 40.76
CA GLY A 11 16.28 -32.56 40.27
C GLY A 11 16.61 -32.36 38.79
N ALA A 12 17.58 -33.10 38.25
CA ALA A 12 18.06 -32.87 36.88
C ALA A 12 17.01 -33.23 35.80
N THR A 13 16.18 -34.25 36.06
CA THR A 13 15.12 -34.66 35.14
C THR A 13 13.94 -33.69 35.13
N GLU A 14 13.66 -33.01 36.24
CA GLU A 14 12.58 -32.02 36.32
C GLU A 14 12.90 -30.76 35.50
N TYR A 15 14.14 -30.26 35.61
CA TYR A 15 14.59 -29.12 34.80
C TYR A 15 14.66 -29.44 33.31
N LEU A 16 15.01 -30.67 32.94
CA LEU A 16 15.04 -31.09 31.52
C LEU A 16 13.63 -31.04 30.91
N VAL A 17 12.62 -31.54 31.63
CA VAL A 17 11.22 -31.50 31.18
C VAL A 17 10.71 -30.06 31.08
N LEU A 18 10.97 -29.22 32.09
CA LEU A 18 10.56 -27.81 32.06
C LEU A 18 11.21 -27.05 30.90
N LEU A 19 12.50 -27.30 30.64
CA LEU A 19 13.20 -26.68 29.52
C LEU A 19 12.59 -27.10 28.17
N ALA A 20 12.27 -28.38 28.00
CA ALA A 20 11.64 -28.87 26.77
C ALA A 20 10.28 -28.20 26.51
N VAL A 21 9.46 -28.04 27.54
CA VAL A 21 8.15 -27.36 27.43
C VAL A 21 8.33 -25.89 27.03
N VAL A 22 9.27 -25.17 27.66
CA VAL A 22 9.55 -23.77 27.33
C VAL A 22 10.02 -23.62 25.88
N LEU A 23 10.86 -24.54 25.39
CA LEU A 23 11.35 -24.51 24.02
C LEU A 23 10.20 -24.72 23.01
N VAL A 24 9.30 -25.68 23.28
CA VAL A 24 8.12 -25.91 22.44
C VAL A 24 7.22 -24.67 22.39
N VAL A 25 6.95 -24.05 23.55
CA VAL A 25 6.14 -22.81 23.59
C VAL A 25 6.82 -21.69 22.82
N ALA A 26 8.14 -21.50 22.97
CA ALA A 26 8.90 -20.48 22.24
C ALA A 26 8.86 -20.71 20.72
N MET A 27 8.91 -21.96 20.26
CA MET A 27 8.83 -22.27 18.83
C MET A 27 7.43 -21.95 18.27
N VAL A 28 6.37 -22.28 19.02
CA VAL A 28 4.98 -21.97 18.62
C VAL A 28 4.76 -20.46 18.53
N THR A 29 5.26 -19.68 19.50
CA THR A 29 5.07 -18.21 19.47
C THR A 29 5.80 -17.56 18.29
N ILE A 30 7.02 -18.01 17.96
CA ILE A 30 7.76 -17.53 16.78
C ILE A 30 7.01 -17.88 15.49
N ALA A 31 6.46 -19.10 15.38
CA ALA A 31 5.69 -19.52 14.22
C ALA A 31 4.44 -18.65 14.00
N LEU A 32 3.74 -18.29 15.08
CA LEU A 32 2.57 -17.41 15.00
C LEU A 32 2.96 -15.97 14.60
N LEU A 33 4.07 -15.46 15.11
CA LEU A 33 4.56 -14.11 14.75
C LEU A 33 4.95 -13.99 13.27
N GLY A 34 5.36 -15.10 12.64
CA GLY A 34 5.68 -15.13 11.21
C GLY A 34 4.48 -14.93 10.26
N PHE A 35 3.24 -15.17 10.71
CA PHE A 35 2.05 -15.13 9.85
C PHE A 35 1.35 -13.76 9.79
N PHE A 36 1.49 -12.95 10.84
CA PHE A 36 0.80 -11.66 10.94
C PHE A 36 1.20 -10.56 9.93
N PRO A 37 2.44 -10.48 9.41
CA PRO A 37 2.84 -9.40 8.52
C PRO A 37 2.00 -9.32 7.23
N GLY A 38 1.55 -10.46 6.68
CA GLY A 38 0.75 -10.49 5.45
C GLY A 38 -0.66 -9.93 5.62
N LEU A 39 -1.35 -10.31 6.70
CA LEU A 39 -2.72 -9.89 6.99
C LEU A 39 -2.85 -8.38 7.22
N ALA A 40 -1.85 -7.78 7.87
CA ALA A 40 -1.82 -6.34 8.11
C ALA A 40 -1.75 -5.55 6.78
N GLY A 41 -1.03 -6.07 5.79
CA GLY A 41 -0.91 -5.48 4.47
C GLY A 41 -2.23 -5.49 3.69
N ASP A 42 -2.88 -6.66 3.61
CA ASP A 42 -4.15 -6.80 2.89
C ASP A 42 -5.27 -5.97 3.53
N ALA A 43 -5.31 -5.90 4.87
CA ALA A 43 -6.26 -5.07 5.59
C ALA A 43 -6.08 -3.58 5.27
N ARG A 44 -4.83 -3.09 5.19
CA ARG A 44 -4.53 -1.70 4.80
C ARG A 44 -4.95 -1.41 3.36
N MET A 45 -4.68 -2.34 2.44
CA MET A 45 -5.10 -2.21 1.04
C MET A 45 -6.63 -2.13 0.94
N GLY A 46 -7.36 -3.05 1.58
CA GLY A 46 -8.83 -3.02 1.59
C GLY A 46 -9.41 -1.74 2.20
N GLN A 47 -8.82 -1.20 3.26
CA GLN A 47 -9.22 0.09 3.84
C GLN A 47 -8.96 1.26 2.89
N SER A 48 -7.80 1.26 2.21
CA SER A 48 -7.45 2.27 1.22
C SER A 48 -8.43 2.24 0.04
N ASP A 49 -8.69 1.06 -0.53
CA ASP A 49 -9.61 0.87 -1.64
C ASP A 49 -11.04 1.31 -1.29
N ALA A 50 -11.51 0.96 -0.09
CA ALA A 50 -12.83 1.37 0.38
C ALA A 50 -12.93 2.90 0.53
N TYR A 51 -11.88 3.55 1.06
CA TYR A 51 -11.81 5.00 1.17
C TYR A 51 -11.88 5.67 -0.21
N TRP A 52 -11.02 5.24 -1.14
CA TRP A 52 -10.92 5.85 -2.47
C TRP A 52 -12.15 5.62 -3.34
N ARG A 53 -12.88 4.52 -3.15
CA ARG A 53 -14.14 4.25 -3.87
C ARG A 53 -15.36 4.94 -3.25
N GLY A 54 -15.43 4.98 -1.91
CA GLY A 54 -16.66 5.37 -1.19
C GLY A 54 -16.66 6.80 -0.65
N SER A 55 -15.52 7.25 -0.11
CA SER A 55 -15.44 8.50 0.65
C SER A 55 -14.75 9.63 -0.10
N ALA A 56 -13.78 9.31 -0.97
CA ALA A 56 -13.05 10.30 -1.74
C ALA A 56 -13.98 11.02 -2.75
N ARG A 57 -14.00 12.36 -2.68
CA ARG A 57 -14.77 13.22 -3.58
C ARG A 57 -13.98 14.49 -3.93
N PRO A 58 -14.17 15.05 -5.14
CA PRO A 58 -15.08 14.58 -6.19
C PRO A 58 -14.61 13.36 -6.99
N PHE A 59 -13.32 13.04 -6.99
CA PHE A 59 -12.77 11.89 -7.69
C PHE A 59 -12.65 10.66 -6.81
N ALA A 60 -13.06 9.52 -7.37
CA ALA A 60 -12.82 8.20 -6.80
C ALA A 60 -11.81 7.43 -7.65
N ILE A 61 -10.98 6.62 -7.00
CA ILE A 61 -10.08 5.67 -7.68
C ILE A 61 -10.74 4.30 -7.58
N THR A 62 -11.25 3.81 -8.70
CA THR A 62 -11.98 2.54 -8.73
C THR A 62 -11.04 1.35 -8.86
N GLU A 63 -9.96 1.51 -9.62
CA GLU A 63 -8.96 0.48 -9.85
C GLU A 63 -7.58 1.11 -9.88
N HIS A 64 -6.58 0.35 -9.42
CA HIS A 64 -5.19 0.74 -9.54
C HIS A 64 -4.31 -0.51 -9.59
N ALA A 65 -3.26 -0.43 -10.39
CA ALA A 65 -2.26 -1.48 -10.51
C ALA A 65 -0.90 -0.84 -10.82
N ILE A 66 0.17 -1.41 -10.28
CA ILE A 66 1.52 -1.07 -10.68
C ILE A 66 2.05 -2.23 -11.50
N ALA A 67 2.37 -1.96 -12.76
CA ALA A 67 3.09 -2.89 -13.61
C ALA A 67 4.55 -2.47 -13.63
N THR A 68 5.44 -3.31 -13.11
CA THR A 68 6.88 -3.14 -13.27
C THR A 68 7.36 -3.88 -14.51
N ASP A 69 8.20 -3.25 -15.32
CA ASP A 69 8.95 -3.92 -16.39
C ASP A 69 10.17 -4.68 -15.83
N ALA A 70 10.88 -5.41 -16.70
CA ALA A 70 12.09 -6.15 -16.34
C ALA A 70 13.24 -5.25 -15.84
N ASN A 71 13.18 -3.94 -16.08
CA ASN A 71 14.15 -2.94 -15.64
C ASN A 71 13.70 -2.19 -14.38
N TRP A 72 12.61 -2.64 -13.73
CA TRP A 72 12.01 -2.02 -12.55
C TRP A 72 11.55 -0.57 -12.76
N ALA A 73 11.37 -0.16 -14.02
CA ALA A 73 10.60 1.02 -14.37
C ALA A 73 9.12 0.64 -14.31
N GLY A 74 8.45 1.05 -13.24
CA GLY A 74 7.03 0.77 -13.08
C GLY A 74 6.18 1.91 -13.63
N ASN A 75 5.11 1.56 -14.34
CA ASN A 75 4.00 2.46 -14.64
C ASN A 75 2.84 2.10 -13.73
N MET A 76 2.15 3.10 -13.20
CA MET A 76 0.92 2.88 -12.45
C MET A 76 -0.29 3.16 -13.33
N TYR A 77 -1.14 2.17 -13.50
CA TYR A 77 -2.44 2.33 -14.14
C TYR A 77 -3.47 2.58 -13.07
N ILE A 78 -4.22 3.67 -13.20
CA ILE A 78 -5.31 4.02 -12.29
C ILE A 78 -6.57 4.27 -13.10
N THR A 79 -7.71 3.83 -12.60
CA THR A 79 -9.02 4.18 -13.14
C THR A 79 -9.64 5.20 -12.20
N VAL A 80 -9.80 6.43 -12.70
CA VAL A 80 -10.36 7.55 -11.95
C VAL A 80 -11.77 7.82 -12.46
N GLN A 81 -12.71 7.93 -11.53
CA GLN A 81 -14.11 8.21 -11.79
C GLN A 81 -14.53 9.53 -11.16
N ASN A 82 -15.33 10.32 -11.87
CA ASN A 82 -15.97 11.50 -11.29
C ASN A 82 -17.26 11.09 -10.54
N ASN A 83 -17.27 11.23 -9.22
CA ASN A 83 -18.43 10.99 -8.36
C ASN A 83 -19.18 12.30 -7.99
N GLY A 84 -18.77 13.43 -8.56
CA GLY A 84 -19.47 14.70 -8.47
C GLY A 84 -20.74 14.73 -9.32
N ALA A 85 -21.63 15.68 -9.02
CA ALA A 85 -22.86 15.89 -9.78
C ALA A 85 -22.65 16.66 -11.10
N GLU A 86 -21.49 17.33 -11.24
CA GLU A 86 -21.16 18.16 -12.39
C GLU A 86 -20.01 17.56 -13.19
N GLN A 87 -19.88 17.97 -14.45
CA GLN A 87 -18.70 17.67 -15.24
C GLN A 87 -17.50 18.43 -14.67
N ILE A 88 -16.36 17.74 -14.54
CA ILE A 88 -15.16 18.32 -13.96
C ILE A 88 -14.00 18.17 -14.94
N ARG A 89 -13.17 19.21 -15.06
CA ARG A 89 -11.94 19.15 -15.83
C ARG A 89 -10.79 18.75 -14.92
N LEU A 90 -10.33 17.51 -15.05
CA LEU A 90 -9.11 17.06 -14.38
C LEU A 90 -7.90 17.69 -15.09
N ARG A 91 -6.98 18.30 -14.33
CA ARG A 91 -5.76 18.94 -14.86
C ARG A 91 -4.51 18.15 -14.58
N ASN A 92 -4.39 17.65 -13.36
CA ASN A 92 -3.19 16.99 -12.92
C ASN A 92 -3.53 15.96 -11.84
N ILE A 93 -2.84 14.83 -11.91
CA ILE A 93 -2.81 13.82 -10.86
C ILE A 93 -1.37 13.70 -10.40
N THR A 94 -1.14 14.04 -9.13
CA THR A 94 0.18 13.93 -8.49
C THR A 94 0.17 12.84 -7.45
N PHE A 95 1.15 11.94 -7.54
CA PHE A 95 1.44 10.90 -6.56
C PHE A 95 2.72 11.28 -5.82
N MET A 96 2.68 11.21 -4.48
CA MET A 96 3.83 11.49 -3.61
C MET A 96 3.88 10.45 -2.49
N GLY A 97 4.98 9.73 -2.33
CA GLY A 97 5.12 8.77 -1.23
C GLY A 97 6.26 7.81 -1.46
N SER A 98 6.84 7.26 -0.39
CA SER A 98 7.93 6.27 -0.47
C SER A 98 9.13 6.67 -1.36
N GLY A 99 9.43 7.98 -1.45
CA GLY A 99 10.49 8.51 -2.33
C GLY A 99 10.12 8.61 -3.81
N ILE A 100 8.88 8.27 -4.17
CA ILE A 100 8.36 8.24 -5.53
C ILE A 100 7.49 9.46 -5.78
N GLN A 101 7.70 10.11 -6.92
CA GLN A 101 6.81 11.14 -7.44
C GLN A 101 6.39 10.80 -8.87
N GLY A 102 5.08 10.84 -9.11
CA GLY A 102 4.49 10.62 -10.43
C GLY A 102 3.54 11.77 -10.74
N THR A 103 3.60 12.29 -11.97
CA THR A 103 2.71 13.35 -12.42
C THR A 103 2.13 12.95 -13.77
N ASN A 104 0.80 13.01 -13.89
CA ASN A 104 0.16 12.93 -15.20
C ASN A 104 -0.52 14.26 -15.51
N LEU A 105 0.05 14.96 -16.49
CA LEU A 105 -0.48 16.20 -17.04
C LEU A 105 -1.53 15.87 -18.11
N THR A 106 -2.75 15.55 -17.67
CA THR A 106 -3.91 15.41 -18.57
C THR A 106 -4.92 16.49 -18.29
N SER A 107 -5.32 17.22 -19.32
CA SER A 107 -6.49 18.08 -19.30
C SER A 107 -7.66 17.33 -19.95
N ILE A 108 -8.45 16.62 -19.15
CA ILE A 108 -9.61 15.86 -19.65
C ILE A 108 -10.86 16.23 -18.86
N TYR A 109 -12.00 16.24 -19.55
CA TYR A 109 -13.31 16.41 -18.93
C TYR A 109 -13.88 15.04 -18.57
N LEU A 110 -14.32 14.89 -17.33
CA LEU A 110 -15.00 13.71 -16.83
C LEU A 110 -16.44 14.07 -16.49
N SER A 111 -17.38 13.46 -17.20
CA SER A 111 -18.82 13.61 -16.91
C SER A 111 -19.18 12.91 -15.59
N PRO A 112 -20.29 13.26 -14.93
CA PRO A 112 -20.73 12.54 -13.72
C PRO A 112 -20.83 11.03 -13.96
N GLY A 113 -20.15 10.24 -13.13
CA GLY A 113 -20.07 8.77 -13.25
C GLY A 113 -19.10 8.26 -14.32
N GLU A 114 -18.50 9.13 -15.13
CA GLU A 114 -17.52 8.72 -16.14
C GLU A 114 -16.21 8.28 -15.47
N ALA A 115 -15.76 7.08 -15.81
CA ALA A 115 -14.48 6.52 -15.39
C ALA A 115 -13.50 6.48 -16.57
N ARG A 116 -12.25 6.88 -16.33
CA ARG A 116 -11.17 6.83 -17.33
C ARG A 116 -9.92 6.24 -16.70
N GLN A 117 -9.20 5.45 -17.49
CA GLN A 117 -7.91 4.93 -17.10
C GLN A 117 -6.80 5.93 -17.46
N PHE A 118 -5.88 6.15 -16.53
CA PHE A 118 -4.71 6.98 -16.67
C PHE A 118 -3.46 6.15 -16.39
N MET A 119 -2.42 6.37 -17.19
CA MET A 119 -1.09 5.82 -16.95
C MET A 119 -0.24 6.90 -16.28
N ILE A 120 0.23 6.64 -15.08
CA ILE A 120 1.14 7.51 -14.35
C ILE A 120 2.55 7.00 -14.60
N ASN A 121 3.30 7.80 -15.35
CA ASN A 121 4.73 7.58 -15.55
C ASN A 121 5.48 8.16 -14.36
N PHE A 122 6.29 7.33 -13.71
CA PHE A 122 7.22 7.81 -12.69
C PHE A 122 8.53 8.14 -13.39
N SER A 123 8.83 9.44 -13.53
CA SER A 123 9.95 9.89 -14.37
C SER A 123 11.29 9.91 -13.65
N SER A 124 12.32 9.54 -14.42
CA SER A 124 13.77 9.63 -14.23
C SER A 124 14.43 10.86 -13.63
N ASP A 125 13.77 12.01 -13.71
CA ASP A 125 14.50 13.23 -14.05
C ASP A 125 15.32 13.79 -12.88
N GLY A 126 16.62 13.48 -12.90
CA GLY A 126 17.77 14.25 -12.39
C GLY A 126 17.91 14.51 -10.89
N ALA A 127 16.83 14.78 -10.17
CA ALA A 127 16.81 15.03 -8.72
C ALA A 127 16.03 13.95 -7.95
N ILE A 128 15.26 13.12 -8.65
CA ILE A 128 14.47 12.01 -8.09
C ILE A 128 14.71 10.74 -8.94
N ALA A 129 15.97 10.49 -9.31
CA ALA A 129 16.37 9.38 -10.19
C ALA A 129 16.35 8.01 -9.51
N ASN A 130 15.59 7.83 -8.41
CA ASN A 130 15.38 6.54 -7.78
C ASN A 130 13.92 6.39 -7.31
N ASN A 131 13.12 5.74 -8.17
CA ASN A 131 12.57 4.42 -7.86
C ASN A 131 11.07 4.25 -7.56
N VAL A 132 10.32 3.94 -8.62
CA VAL A 132 9.55 2.67 -8.55
C VAL A 132 10.48 1.46 -8.49
N ALA A 133 11.80 1.56 -8.67
CA ALA A 133 12.73 0.45 -8.45
C ALA A 133 12.90 -0.05 -7.00
N ASN A 134 12.10 0.45 -6.04
CA ASN A 134 11.91 -0.18 -4.73
C ASN A 134 10.62 -1.01 -4.67
N CYS A 135 9.90 -1.09 -5.78
CA CYS A 135 8.70 -1.90 -5.95
C CYS A 135 9.12 -3.35 -6.22
N THR A 136 9.69 -4.00 -5.19
CA THR A 136 9.95 -5.44 -5.22
C THR A 136 8.62 -6.18 -5.33
N VAL A 137 8.52 -7.18 -6.19
CA VAL A 137 7.30 -7.96 -6.37
C VAL A 137 6.77 -8.46 -5.02
N GLY A 138 5.49 -8.20 -4.75
CA GLY A 138 4.84 -8.54 -3.49
C GLY A 138 5.02 -7.51 -2.37
N SER A 139 5.92 -6.52 -2.51
CA SER A 139 6.00 -5.41 -1.57
C SER A 139 4.77 -4.51 -1.70
N ILE A 140 4.42 -3.87 -0.58
CA ILE A 140 3.33 -2.92 -0.49
C ILE A 140 3.93 -1.52 -0.49
N VAL A 141 3.38 -0.65 -1.32
CA VAL A 141 3.77 0.75 -1.45
C VAL A 141 2.56 1.64 -1.19
N GLU A 142 2.82 2.77 -0.54
CA GLU A 142 1.80 3.74 -0.14
C GLU A 142 2.07 5.09 -0.83
N PHE A 143 1.03 5.68 -1.42
CA PHE A 143 1.11 6.95 -2.13
C PHE A 143 0.09 7.95 -1.58
N SER A 144 0.52 9.17 -1.29
CA SER A 144 -0.37 10.31 -1.16
C SER A 144 -0.79 10.77 -2.56
N VAL A 145 -2.09 10.84 -2.81
CA VAL A 145 -2.65 11.25 -4.10
C VAL A 145 -3.28 12.61 -3.95
N ASN A 146 -2.94 13.50 -4.87
CA ASN A 146 -3.53 14.83 -4.97
C ASN A 146 -3.99 15.09 -6.41
N PHE A 147 -5.26 15.44 -6.54
CA PHE A 147 -5.88 15.83 -7.80
C PHE A 147 -5.98 17.34 -7.87
N THR A 148 -5.59 17.92 -9.01
CA THR A 148 -5.88 19.32 -9.32
C THR A 148 -6.88 19.38 -10.46
N TYR A 149 -7.94 20.16 -10.29
CA TYR A 149 -9.05 20.20 -11.23
C TYR A 149 -9.76 21.56 -11.26
N ASP A 150 -10.58 21.76 -12.28
CA ASP A 150 -11.45 22.92 -12.43
C ASP A 150 -12.91 22.48 -12.63
N ASN A 151 -13.85 23.37 -12.34
CA ASN A 151 -15.23 23.20 -12.79
C ASN A 151 -15.27 23.25 -14.34
N ALA A 152 -16.14 22.46 -14.99
CA ALA A 152 -16.35 22.52 -16.44
C ALA A 152 -16.68 23.93 -16.96
N ALA A 153 -17.37 24.75 -16.17
CA ALA A 153 -17.66 26.14 -16.52
C ALA A 153 -16.42 27.07 -16.53
N GLY A 154 -15.28 26.62 -16.01
CA GLY A 154 -14.04 27.40 -15.93
C GLY A 154 -14.09 28.58 -14.95
N THR A 155 -15.19 28.74 -14.21
CA THR A 155 -15.40 29.82 -13.24
C THR A 155 -14.54 29.67 -11.99
N ILE A 156 -14.29 28.42 -11.58
CA ILE A 156 -13.40 28.08 -10.47
C ILE A 156 -12.30 27.17 -10.99
N THR A 157 -11.06 27.62 -10.83
CA THR A 157 -9.87 26.91 -11.31
C THR A 157 -8.92 26.58 -10.17
N GLY A 158 -8.11 25.54 -10.35
CA GLY A 158 -7.06 25.15 -9.40
C GLY A 158 -7.59 24.56 -8.09
N GLN A 159 -8.80 23.99 -8.10
CA GLN A 159 -9.30 23.23 -6.96
C GLN A 159 -8.43 22.00 -6.75
N ARG A 160 -8.29 21.58 -5.48
CA ARG A 160 -7.45 20.45 -5.09
C ARG A 160 -8.22 19.49 -4.22
N GLN A 161 -8.12 18.21 -4.54
CA GLN A 161 -8.57 17.11 -3.69
C GLN A 161 -7.34 16.35 -3.21
N ILE A 162 -7.13 16.31 -1.91
CA ILE A 162 -6.05 15.57 -1.26
C ILE A 162 -6.70 14.41 -0.51
N GLY A 163 -6.22 13.19 -0.75
CA GLY A 163 -6.68 12.02 0.01
C GLY A 163 -6.27 12.10 1.48
N GLU A 164 -7.20 11.82 2.38
CA GLU A 164 -6.95 11.66 3.81
C GLU A 164 -6.27 10.32 4.13
N LYS A 165 -6.42 9.33 3.23
CA LYS A 165 -5.74 8.03 3.30
C LYS A 165 -4.79 7.88 2.12
N PRO A 166 -3.59 7.30 2.33
CA PRO A 166 -2.73 6.96 1.22
C PRO A 166 -3.40 5.88 0.36
N LEU A 167 -3.13 5.92 -0.94
CA LEU A 167 -3.41 4.84 -1.87
C LEU A 167 -2.39 3.74 -1.64
N VAL A 168 -2.86 2.56 -1.26
CA VAL A 168 -2.02 1.39 -0.96
C VAL A 168 -2.14 0.41 -2.12
N THR A 169 -1.00 -0.05 -2.63
CA THR A 169 -0.98 -1.01 -3.73
C THR A 169 0.17 -2.00 -3.59
N ARG A 170 0.00 -3.17 -4.21
CA ARG A 170 1.02 -4.21 -4.25
C ARG A 170 1.76 -4.14 -5.59
N CYS A 171 3.07 -4.29 -5.50
CA CYS A 171 3.94 -4.38 -6.65
C CYS A 171 3.76 -5.71 -7.38
N THR A 172 3.43 -5.66 -8.68
CA THR A 172 3.27 -6.83 -9.54
C THR A 172 4.12 -6.69 -10.80
N ILE A 173 4.66 -7.81 -11.29
CA ILE A 173 5.31 -7.85 -12.61
C ILE A 173 4.22 -7.71 -13.65
N GLY A 174 4.36 -6.72 -14.55
CA GLY A 174 3.49 -6.62 -15.72
C GLY A 174 3.79 -7.77 -16.69
N ALA A 175 2.75 -8.45 -17.17
CA ALA A 175 2.87 -9.44 -18.24
C ALA A 175 3.27 -8.81 -19.57
#